data_AF-A0A2N3AVC7-F1
#
_entry.id   AF-A0A2N3AVC7-F1
#
_cell.length_a   1.000
_cell.length_b   1.000
_cell.length_c   1.000
_cell.angle_alpha   90.00
_cell.angle_beta   90.00
_cell.angle_gamma   90.00
#
_symmetry.space_group_name_H-M   'P 1'
#
loop_
_entity.id
_entity.type
_entity.pdbx_description
1 polymer ?
#
loop_
_entity_poly.entity_id
_entity_poly.type
_entity_poly.pdbx_seq_one_letter_code
_entity_poly.pdbx_strand_id
1 'polypeptide(L)'
;MDNTLSGRGAAGIHPDGGFSIAPVAAGERIDALDFIRGLAVMGILAANIIAFGQPFEAYMYPSAFLTDPGDPNGWMWIAQFVAIDGKMRGLFTLLFGAGIYLFMEKAWARGATRGLQAWRLAILMVFGMVHFFFIWPGDILFYYALFGFVVLACLKWSIKTQLWVGLAGYMLGVLIYAAMFTTTWAIADTSFGEISPELAEARAGMVAGIDETLARGDVPNAAIAAGDYGTLVMHRLTEQWSEPLNNAMLFGLETLPLMLIGV
;
A
#
# COMPACT_ATOMS: atom_id res chain seq x y z
N MET A 1 -33.54 -14.21 29.69
CA MET A 1 -32.70 -15.33 30.14
C MET A 1 -31.26 -14.91 29.97
N ASP A 2 -30.70 -14.47 31.10
CA ASP A 2 -29.29 -14.28 31.46
C ASP A 2 -28.30 -13.73 30.44
N ASN A 3 -28.33 -12.41 30.31
CA ASN A 3 -27.20 -11.61 29.84
C ASN A 3 -26.36 -11.22 31.08
N THR A 4 -25.61 -12.18 31.63
CA THR A 4 -24.72 -11.92 32.78
C THR A 4 -23.38 -11.40 32.27
N LEU A 5 -23.25 -10.07 32.27
CA LEU A 5 -21.95 -9.39 32.25
C LEU A 5 -21.17 -9.84 33.48
N SER A 6 -20.33 -10.87 33.34
CA SER A 6 -19.51 -11.34 34.45
C SER A 6 -18.40 -10.32 34.73
N GLY A 7 -18.50 -9.65 35.88
CA GLY A 7 -17.54 -8.67 36.36
C GLY A 7 -16.21 -9.29 36.79
N ARG A 8 -15.29 -9.47 35.84
CA ARG A 8 -13.86 -9.68 36.12
C ARG A 8 -12.99 -8.87 35.17
N GLY A 9 -13.03 -7.55 35.34
CA GLY A 9 -12.05 -6.60 34.79
C GLY A 9 -11.42 -5.70 35.85
N ALA A 10 -11.60 -6.01 37.13
CA ALA A 10 -11.14 -5.20 38.27
C ALA A 10 -10.15 -6.00 39.13
N ALA A 11 -8.96 -6.28 38.59
CA ALA A 11 -7.81 -6.71 39.38
C ALA A 11 -6.53 -6.31 38.64
N GLY A 12 -6.16 -5.04 38.80
CA GLY A 12 -4.95 -4.47 38.21
C GLY A 12 -4.71 -3.03 38.64
N ILE A 13 -5.10 -2.65 39.87
CA ILE A 13 -4.64 -1.40 40.48
C ILE A 13 -3.33 -1.75 41.19
N HIS A 14 -2.22 -1.65 40.47
CA HIS A 14 -0.92 -1.55 41.10
C HIS A 14 -0.84 -0.20 41.83
N PRO A 15 -0.17 -0.10 43.01
CA PRO A 15 -0.08 1.14 43.77
C PRO A 15 0.77 2.23 43.10
N ASP A 16 1.46 1.90 42.01
CA ASP A 16 2.35 2.80 41.31
C ASP A 16 1.70 3.14 39.96
N GLY A 17 1.39 4.41 39.73
CA GLY A 17 0.62 4.95 38.59
C GLY A 17 1.23 4.79 37.19
N GLY A 18 1.91 3.67 36.92
CA GLY A 18 2.35 3.27 35.59
C GLY A 18 1.24 2.57 34.83
N PHE A 19 0.89 3.11 33.66
CA PHE A 19 0.02 2.42 32.70
C PHE A 19 0.66 1.09 32.31
N SER A 20 0.07 -0.02 32.75
CA SER A 20 0.44 -1.36 32.27
C SER A 20 0.00 -1.51 30.82
N ILE A 21 0.94 -1.38 29.89
CA ILE A 21 0.75 -1.69 28.47
C ILE A 21 0.83 -3.21 28.30
N ALA A 22 -0.21 -3.92 28.72
CA ALA A 22 -0.31 -5.36 28.49
C ALA A 22 -0.80 -5.67 27.06
N PRO A 23 -0.26 -6.70 26.39
CA PRO A 23 -0.80 -7.19 25.12
C PRO A 23 -2.29 -7.54 25.22
N VAL A 24 -3.01 -7.39 24.11
CA VAL A 24 -4.42 -7.81 24.02
C VAL A 24 -4.50 -9.32 24.31
N ALA A 25 -5.27 -9.69 25.33
CA ALA A 25 -5.49 -11.09 25.68
C ALA A 25 -6.19 -11.83 24.53
N ALA A 26 -5.93 -13.12 24.36
CA ALA A 26 -6.46 -13.91 23.24
C ALA A 26 -7.99 -13.83 23.12
N GLY A 27 -8.72 -13.77 24.24
CA GLY A 27 -10.18 -13.63 24.27
C GLY A 27 -10.75 -12.25 23.91
N GLU A 28 -9.89 -11.24 23.67
CA GLU A 28 -10.29 -9.90 23.24
C GLU A 28 -10.00 -9.64 21.75
N ARG A 29 -9.64 -10.68 21.00
CA ARG A 29 -9.35 -10.63 19.56
C ARG A 29 -10.61 -10.92 18.75
N ILE A 30 -10.64 -10.39 17.53
CA ILE A 30 -11.71 -10.64 16.56
C ILE A 30 -11.16 -11.64 15.55
N ASP A 31 -11.48 -12.92 15.74
CA ASP A 31 -10.90 -14.02 14.94
C ASP A 31 -11.12 -13.82 13.44
N ALA A 32 -12.31 -13.37 13.04
CA ALA A 32 -12.62 -13.08 11.64
C ALA A 32 -11.73 -11.97 11.06
N LEU A 33 -11.39 -10.94 11.86
CA LEU A 33 -10.54 -9.85 11.42
C LEU A 33 -9.10 -10.33 11.20
N ASP A 34 -8.60 -11.16 12.13
CA ASP A 34 -7.26 -11.72 12.03
C ASP A 34 -7.14 -12.73 10.87
N PHE A 35 -8.18 -13.51 10.61
CA PHE A 35 -8.26 -14.39 9.43
C PHE A 35 -8.20 -13.62 8.11
N ILE A 36 -9.03 -12.57 7.96
CA ILE A 36 -9.06 -11.77 6.73
C ILE A 36 -7.72 -11.03 6.53
N ARG A 37 -7.06 -10.58 7.61
CA ARG A 37 -5.70 -10.02 7.52
C ARG A 37 -4.71 -11.04 6.98
N GLY A 38 -4.73 -12.26 7.51
CA GLY A 38 -3.88 -13.35 7.02
C GLY A 38 -4.11 -13.63 5.53
N LEU A 39 -5.37 -13.71 5.11
CA LEU A 39 -5.74 -13.88 3.72
C LEU A 39 -5.24 -12.74 2.83
N ALA A 40 -5.40 -11.49 3.28
CA ALA A 40 -4.94 -10.32 2.55
C ALA A 40 -3.40 -10.32 2.38
N VAL A 41 -2.66 -10.68 3.42
CA VAL A 41 -1.19 -10.79 3.34
C VAL A 41 -0.75 -11.90 2.38
N MET A 42 -1.41 -13.06 2.41
CA MET A 42 -1.14 -14.13 1.45
C MET A 42 -1.46 -13.72 0.01
N GLY A 43 -2.55 -12.97 -0.18
CA GLY A 43 -2.91 -12.41 -1.47
C GLY A 43 -1.91 -11.37 -1.98
N ILE A 44 -1.41 -10.50 -1.10
CA ILE A 44 -0.33 -9.55 -1.44
C ILE A 44 0.91 -10.32 -1.89
N LEU A 45 1.32 -11.36 -1.15
CA LEU A 45 2.44 -12.22 -1.53
C LEU A 45 2.24 -12.84 -2.92
N ALA A 46 1.04 -13.33 -3.23
CA ALA A 46 0.72 -13.91 -4.53
C ALA A 46 0.88 -12.91 -5.68
N ALA A 47 0.45 -11.65 -5.50
CA ALA A 47 0.67 -10.60 -6.50
C ALA A 47 2.18 -10.32 -6.71
N ASN A 48 2.89 -10.31 -5.60
CA ASN A 48 4.30 -9.96 -5.49
C ASN A 48 5.28 -11.01 -6.01
N ILE A 49 4.84 -12.26 -6.21
CA ILE A 49 5.66 -13.34 -6.77
C ILE A 49 6.20 -12.99 -8.16
N ILE A 50 5.43 -12.28 -8.99
CA ILE A 50 5.91 -11.85 -10.32
C ILE A 50 7.15 -10.97 -10.17
N ALA A 51 7.07 -9.90 -9.38
CA ALA A 51 8.17 -8.94 -9.21
C ALA A 51 9.37 -9.52 -8.44
N PHE A 52 9.22 -10.70 -7.81
CA PHE A 52 10.35 -11.43 -7.23
C PHE A 52 11.07 -12.34 -8.22
N GLY A 53 10.35 -12.87 -9.21
CA GLY A 53 10.90 -13.80 -10.19
C GLY A 53 11.23 -13.16 -11.54
N GLN A 54 10.70 -11.97 -11.83
CA GLN A 54 10.76 -11.27 -13.10
C GLN A 54 11.04 -9.77 -12.87
N PRO A 55 11.43 -9.02 -13.92
CA PRO A 55 11.54 -7.57 -13.86
C PRO A 55 10.29 -6.92 -13.28
N PHE A 56 10.44 -5.82 -12.56
CA PHE A 56 9.31 -5.15 -11.89
C PHE A 56 8.23 -4.71 -12.90
N GLU A 57 8.63 -4.41 -14.14
CA GLU A 57 7.79 -4.04 -15.26
C GLU A 57 6.80 -5.16 -15.65
N ALA A 58 7.17 -6.43 -15.44
CA ALA A 58 6.32 -7.59 -15.70
C ALA A 58 5.06 -7.63 -14.82
N TYR A 59 5.07 -6.86 -13.73
CA TYR A 59 3.90 -6.65 -12.87
C TYR A 59 2.74 -5.97 -13.61
N MET A 60 3.04 -5.04 -14.53
CA MET A 60 2.05 -4.28 -15.31
C MET A 60 1.98 -4.67 -16.79
N TYR A 61 3.07 -5.23 -17.33
CA TYR A 61 3.20 -5.53 -18.76
C TYR A 61 3.62 -7.00 -18.96
N PRO A 62 2.72 -7.89 -19.44
CA PRO A 62 3.05 -9.29 -19.70
C PRO A 62 4.21 -9.50 -20.68
N SER A 63 4.46 -8.53 -21.57
CA SER A 63 5.57 -8.57 -22.53
C SER A 63 6.94 -8.35 -21.90
N ALA A 64 7.02 -7.88 -20.64
CA ALA A 64 8.28 -7.67 -19.93
C ALA A 64 8.81 -8.94 -19.23
N PHE A 65 8.13 -10.08 -19.39
CA PHE A 65 8.65 -11.36 -18.92
C PHE A 65 9.93 -11.75 -19.69
N LEU A 66 10.94 -12.21 -18.96
CA LEU A 66 12.23 -12.64 -19.52
C LEU A 66 12.16 -14.00 -20.22
N THR A 67 11.15 -14.81 -19.87
CA THR A 67 10.94 -16.14 -20.41
C THR A 67 9.47 -16.32 -20.76
N ASP A 68 9.17 -17.20 -21.73
CA ASP A 68 7.79 -17.57 -22.03
C ASP A 68 7.08 -18.09 -20.75
N PRO A 69 6.02 -17.41 -20.29
CA PRO A 69 5.30 -17.81 -19.09
C PRO A 69 4.48 -19.09 -19.27
N GLY A 70 4.40 -19.65 -20.48
CA GLY A 70 3.58 -20.83 -20.77
C GLY A 70 2.08 -20.54 -20.70
N ASP A 71 1.69 -19.28 -20.91
CA ASP A 71 0.32 -18.78 -20.87
C ASP A 71 -0.04 -18.07 -22.20
N PRO A 72 -0.37 -18.84 -23.26
CA PRO A 72 -0.50 -18.31 -24.63
C PRO A 72 -1.56 -17.21 -24.80
N ASN A 73 -2.53 -17.13 -23.89
CA ASN A 73 -3.60 -16.14 -23.92
C ASN A 73 -3.53 -15.14 -22.75
N GLY A 74 -2.51 -15.24 -21.89
CA GLY A 74 -2.34 -14.36 -20.72
C GLY A 74 -3.42 -14.51 -19.65
N TRP A 75 -4.20 -15.60 -19.64
CA TRP A 75 -5.34 -15.76 -18.73
C TRP A 75 -4.93 -15.81 -17.26
N MET A 76 -3.75 -16.37 -16.95
CA MET A 76 -3.23 -16.40 -15.58
C MET A 76 -2.85 -15.00 -15.12
N TRP A 77 -2.17 -14.24 -15.97
CA TRP A 77 -1.81 -12.85 -15.69
C TRP A 77 -3.08 -11.99 -15.52
N ILE A 78 -4.06 -12.13 -16.40
CA ILE A 78 -5.35 -11.43 -16.31
C ILE A 78 -6.09 -11.78 -15.02
N ALA A 79 -6.15 -13.08 -14.67
CA ALA A 79 -6.81 -13.51 -13.44
C ALA A 79 -6.12 -12.95 -12.19
N GLN A 80 -4.79 -12.98 -12.15
CA GLN A 80 -4.02 -12.35 -11.07
C GLN A 80 -4.28 -10.84 -11.02
N PHE A 81 -4.16 -10.15 -12.15
CA PHE A 81 -4.34 -8.71 -12.23
C PHE A 81 -5.75 -8.30 -11.80
N VAL A 82 -6.79 -9.00 -12.27
CA VAL A 82 -8.18 -8.67 -11.99
C VAL A 82 -8.63 -9.11 -10.60
N ALA A 83 -8.21 -10.26 -10.08
CA ALA A 83 -8.71 -10.79 -8.81
C ALA A 83 -7.82 -10.47 -7.60
N ILE A 84 -6.50 -10.34 -7.80
CA ILE A 84 -5.54 -10.26 -6.70
C ILE A 84 -4.92 -8.87 -6.62
N ASP A 85 -4.35 -8.39 -7.73
CA ASP A 85 -3.57 -7.16 -7.73
C ASP A 85 -4.43 -5.95 -7.37
N GLY A 86 -3.93 -5.14 -6.45
CA GLY A 86 -4.66 -4.02 -5.83
C GLY A 86 -5.75 -4.44 -4.83
N LYS A 87 -6.53 -5.50 -5.08
CA LYS A 87 -7.65 -5.90 -4.18
C LYS A 87 -7.17 -6.35 -2.81
N MET A 88 -6.15 -7.20 -2.78
CA MET A 88 -5.61 -7.71 -1.52
C MET A 88 -4.90 -6.60 -0.72
N ARG A 89 -4.21 -5.69 -1.41
CA ARG A 89 -3.64 -4.48 -0.82
C ARG A 89 -4.73 -3.54 -0.29
N GLY A 90 -5.77 -3.29 -1.06
CA GLY A 90 -6.89 -2.44 -0.65
C GLY A 90 -7.64 -3.00 0.56
N LEU A 91 -7.87 -4.32 0.59
CA LEU A 91 -8.42 -5.02 1.76
C LEU A 91 -7.52 -4.86 2.98
N PHE A 92 -6.20 -5.07 2.83
CA PHE A 92 -5.24 -4.87 3.91
C PHE A 92 -5.22 -3.40 4.40
N THR A 93 -5.33 -2.43 3.49
CA THR A 93 -5.43 -0.99 3.80
C THR A 93 -6.66 -0.67 4.65
N LEU A 94 -7.83 -1.19 4.27
CA LEU A 94 -9.09 -1.04 5.03
C LEU A 94 -8.94 -1.61 6.45
N LEU A 95 -8.39 -2.82 6.55
CA LEU A 95 -8.17 -3.51 7.84
C LEU A 95 -7.11 -2.83 8.71
N PHE A 96 -6.17 -2.13 8.09
CA PHE A 96 -5.18 -1.31 8.79
C PHE A 96 -5.85 -0.07 9.39
N GLY A 97 -6.71 0.64 8.63
CA GLY A 97 -7.55 1.73 9.14
C GLY A 97 -8.40 1.29 10.34
N ALA A 98 -9.14 0.18 10.18
CA ALA A 98 -9.90 -0.44 11.28
C ALA A 98 -9.00 -0.79 12.48
N GLY A 99 -7.79 -1.28 12.23
CA GLY A 99 -6.79 -1.58 13.26
C GLY A 99 -6.35 -0.36 14.06
N ILE A 100 -6.18 0.80 13.40
CA ILE A 100 -5.88 2.06 14.07
C ILE A 100 -7.03 2.45 15.00
N TYR A 101 -8.27 2.37 14.52
CA TYR A 101 -9.45 2.73 15.31
C TYR A 101 -9.64 1.81 16.52
N LEU A 102 -9.65 0.48 16.31
CA LEU A 102 -9.81 -0.51 17.38
C LEU A 102 -8.70 -0.41 18.44
N PHE A 103 -7.47 -0.12 18.01
CA PHE A 103 -6.38 0.13 18.96
C PHE A 103 -6.64 1.38 19.79
N MET A 104 -7.04 2.48 19.15
CA MET A 104 -7.28 3.75 19.83
C MET A 104 -8.51 3.71 20.74
N GLU A 105 -9.56 2.97 20.39
CA GLU A 105 -10.73 2.74 21.23
C GLU A 105 -10.31 2.10 22.57
N LYS A 106 -9.52 1.02 22.51
CA LYS A 106 -8.98 0.36 23.70
C LYS A 106 -8.01 1.27 24.48
N ALA A 107 -7.18 2.04 23.78
CA ALA A 107 -6.24 2.96 24.41
C ALA A 107 -6.96 4.10 25.16
N TRP A 108 -8.00 4.68 24.55
CA TRP A 108 -8.82 5.72 25.17
C TRP A 108 -9.63 5.20 26.37
N ALA A 109 -10.16 3.98 26.29
CA ALA A 109 -10.82 3.34 27.44
C ALA A 109 -9.88 3.18 28.64
N ARG A 110 -8.57 3.10 28.41
CA ARG A 110 -7.51 3.05 29.43
C ARG A 110 -6.89 4.42 29.75
N GLY A 111 -7.43 5.53 29.23
CA GLY A 111 -6.94 6.88 29.48
C GLY A 111 -5.66 7.28 28.72
N ALA A 112 -5.19 6.47 27.77
CA ALA A 112 -4.00 6.78 26.99
C ALA A 112 -4.30 7.80 25.88
N THR A 113 -3.27 8.53 25.43
CA THR A 113 -3.37 9.50 24.35
C THR A 113 -3.05 8.87 22.99
N ARG A 114 -3.18 9.66 21.91
CA ARG A 114 -2.74 9.27 20.55
C ARG A 114 -1.23 9.01 20.44
N GLY A 115 -0.43 9.41 21.43
CA GLY A 115 1.03 9.31 21.39
C GLY A 115 1.54 7.88 21.22
N LEU A 116 0.87 6.89 21.83
CA LEU A 116 1.27 5.49 21.69
C LEU A 116 1.07 4.98 20.25
N GLN A 117 -0.04 5.35 19.61
CA GLN A 117 -0.28 4.97 18.22
C GLN A 117 0.63 5.75 17.25
N ALA A 118 0.88 7.03 17.52
CA ALA A 118 1.84 7.83 16.76
C ALA A 118 3.26 7.24 16.82
N TRP A 119 3.68 6.75 17.99
CA TRP A 119 4.96 6.05 18.14
C TRP A 119 5.03 4.74 17.34
N ARG A 120 3.96 3.94 17.37
CA ARG A 120 3.86 2.71 16.55
C ARG A 120 3.95 3.03 15.05
N LEU A 121 3.28 4.09 14.60
CA LEU A 121 3.35 4.57 13.22
C LEU A 121 4.76 5.09 12.88
N ALA A 122 5.44 5.80 13.80
CA ALA A 122 6.81 6.26 13.58
C ALA A 122 7.79 5.09 13.43
N ILE A 123 7.66 4.06 14.27
CA ILE A 123 8.44 2.82 14.13
C ILE A 123 8.15 2.16 12.77
N LEU A 124 6.88 2.01 12.41
CA LEU A 124 6.46 1.42 11.14
C LEU A 124 7.02 2.21 9.94
N MET A 125 7.02 3.54 10.03
CA MET A 125 7.62 4.44 9.06
C MET A 125 9.11 4.10 8.90
N VAL A 126 9.90 4.13 9.99
CA VAL A 126 11.33 3.80 9.93
C VAL A 126 11.57 2.42 9.32
N PHE A 127 10.79 1.41 9.70
CA PHE A 127 10.88 0.08 9.10
C PHE A 127 10.56 0.09 7.61
N GLY A 128 9.56 0.86 7.16
CA GLY A 128 9.25 1.02 5.74
C GLY A 128 10.40 1.63 4.94
N MET A 129 11.09 2.64 5.47
CA MET A 129 12.28 3.20 4.81
C MET A 129 13.41 2.20 4.73
N VAL A 130 13.72 1.53 5.85
CA VAL A 130 14.75 0.49 5.84
C VAL A 130 14.39 -0.62 4.87
N HIS A 131 13.12 -1.03 4.84
CA HIS A 131 12.63 -2.03 3.92
C HIS A 131 12.77 -1.58 2.45
N PHE A 132 12.37 -0.35 2.12
CA PHE A 132 12.53 0.20 0.76
C PHE A 132 14.00 0.20 0.30
N PHE A 133 14.88 0.80 1.09
CA PHE A 133 16.28 0.97 0.70
C PHE A 133 17.06 -0.36 0.68
N PHE A 134 16.83 -1.23 1.66
CA PHE A 134 17.69 -2.40 1.85
C PHE A 134 17.06 -3.72 1.41
N ILE A 135 15.74 -3.79 1.22
CA ILE A 135 15.04 -5.04 0.95
C ILE A 135 14.34 -4.96 -0.40
N TRP A 136 13.25 -4.20 -0.51
CA TRP A 136 12.39 -4.20 -1.69
C TRP A 136 11.76 -2.82 -1.98
N PRO A 137 11.89 -2.27 -3.21
CA PRO A 137 11.16 -1.07 -3.64
C PRO A 137 9.62 -1.11 -3.53
N GLY A 138 8.99 -2.28 -3.48
CA GLY A 138 7.54 -2.46 -3.34
C GLY A 138 7.01 -2.24 -1.91
N ASP A 139 7.64 -1.37 -1.12
CA ASP A 139 7.27 -1.14 0.27
C ASP A 139 5.88 -0.51 0.41
N ILE A 140 5.02 -1.06 1.27
CA ILE A 140 3.74 -0.46 1.64
C ILE A 140 3.76 0.14 3.05
N LEU A 141 4.74 -0.24 3.87
CA LEU A 141 4.78 0.09 5.31
C LEU A 141 4.95 1.60 5.52
N PHE A 142 5.80 2.23 4.72
CA PHE A 142 6.00 3.67 4.74
C PHE A 142 4.69 4.41 4.49
N TYR A 143 3.99 4.06 3.41
CA TYR A 143 2.72 4.70 3.03
C TYR A 143 1.67 4.50 4.12
N TYR A 144 1.61 3.31 4.69
CA TYR A 144 0.64 2.99 5.73
C TYR A 144 0.90 3.80 7.00
N ALA A 145 2.17 3.97 7.36
CA ALA A 145 2.54 4.85 8.45
C ALA A 145 2.20 6.32 8.15
N LEU A 146 2.58 6.80 6.96
CA LEU A 146 2.37 8.18 6.52
C LEU A 146 0.89 8.58 6.53
N PHE A 147 0.05 7.79 5.85
CA PHE A 147 -1.40 8.05 5.84
C PHE A 147 -2.06 7.68 7.16
N GLY A 148 -1.49 6.73 7.90
CA GLY A 148 -1.91 6.41 9.26
C GLY A 148 -1.82 7.61 10.21
N PHE A 149 -0.82 8.50 10.06
CA PHE A 149 -0.76 9.75 10.83
C PHE A 149 -1.91 10.70 10.52
N VAL A 150 -2.29 10.81 9.25
CA VAL A 150 -3.44 11.62 8.81
C VAL A 150 -4.74 11.03 9.38
N VAL A 151 -4.93 9.72 9.25
CA VAL A 151 -6.09 9.00 9.79
C VAL A 151 -6.18 9.14 11.31
N LEU A 152 -5.05 9.06 12.02
CA LEU A 152 -4.97 9.24 13.47
C LEU A 152 -5.51 10.61 13.91
N ALA A 153 -5.30 11.66 13.09
CA ALA A 153 -5.87 12.98 13.34
C ALA A 153 -7.40 12.99 13.13
N CYS A 154 -7.88 12.29 12.10
CA CYS A 154 -9.28 12.18 11.67
C CYS A 154 -10.15 11.23 12.53
N LEU A 155 -9.60 10.48 13.50
CA LEU A 155 -10.39 9.49 14.26
C LEU A 155 -11.58 10.06 15.07
N LYS A 156 -11.61 11.36 15.34
CA LYS A 156 -12.71 12.03 16.05
C LYS A 156 -13.81 12.54 15.12
N TRP A 157 -13.64 12.38 13.81
CA TRP A 157 -14.69 12.72 12.85
C TRP A 157 -15.89 11.81 13.04
N SER A 158 -17.06 12.27 12.62
CA SER A 158 -18.24 11.41 12.61
C SER A 158 -18.05 10.27 11.60
N ILE A 159 -18.65 9.11 11.87
CA ILE A 159 -18.64 7.94 10.97
C ILE A 159 -19.07 8.34 9.55
N LYS A 160 -20.12 9.18 9.44
CA LYS A 160 -20.60 9.69 8.16
C LYS A 160 -19.54 10.52 7.43
N THR A 161 -18.81 11.36 8.16
CA THR A 161 -17.73 12.17 7.58
C THR A 161 -16.58 11.30 7.09
N GLN A 162 -16.15 10.32 7.88
CA GLN A 162 -15.06 9.40 7.49
C GLN A 162 -15.44 8.60 6.24
N LEU A 163 -16.64 8.05 6.21
CA LEU A 163 -17.15 7.30 5.06
C LEU A 163 -17.28 8.18 3.81
N TRP A 164 -17.89 9.37 3.91
CA TRP A 164 -18.09 10.22 2.73
C TRP A 164 -16.80 10.83 2.21
N VAL A 165 -15.89 11.26 3.09
CA VAL A 165 -14.58 11.77 2.67
C VAL A 165 -13.74 10.65 2.07
N GLY A 166 -13.78 9.45 2.66
CA GLY A 166 -13.13 8.27 2.11
C GLY A 166 -13.70 7.86 0.75
N LEU A 167 -15.03 7.80 0.59
CA LEU A 167 -15.63 7.45 -0.69
C LEU A 167 -15.38 8.51 -1.76
N ALA A 168 -15.53 9.80 -1.42
CA ALA A 168 -15.26 10.90 -2.35
C ALA A 168 -13.78 10.95 -2.75
N GLY A 169 -12.88 10.78 -1.79
CA GLY A 169 -11.43 10.73 -2.06
C GLY A 169 -11.05 9.54 -2.94
N TYR A 170 -11.61 8.36 -2.68
CA TYR A 170 -11.36 7.17 -3.50
C TYR A 170 -11.89 7.37 -4.92
N MET A 171 -13.11 7.89 -5.08
CA MET A 171 -13.68 8.16 -6.40
C MET A 171 -12.90 9.24 -7.16
N LEU A 172 -12.40 10.26 -6.46
CA LEU A 172 -11.50 11.25 -7.06
C LEU A 172 -10.22 10.59 -7.55
N GLY A 173 -9.61 9.70 -6.76
CA GLY A 173 -8.46 8.90 -7.17
C GLY A 173 -8.73 8.07 -8.42
N VAL A 174 -9.87 7.36 -8.45
CA VAL A 174 -10.32 6.59 -9.62
C VAL A 174 -10.42 7.48 -10.86
N LEU A 175 -11.02 8.66 -10.76
CA LEU A 175 -11.16 9.58 -11.89
C LEU A 175 -9.80 10.12 -12.36
N ILE A 176 -8.90 10.47 -11.43
CA ILE A 176 -7.55 10.93 -11.76
C ILE A 176 -6.78 9.82 -12.48
N TYR A 177 -6.77 8.60 -11.95
CA TYR A 177 -6.08 7.48 -12.58
C TYR A 177 -6.69 7.12 -13.94
N ALA A 178 -8.02 7.05 -14.02
CA ALA A 178 -8.69 6.79 -15.29
C ALA A 178 -8.32 7.85 -16.33
N ALA A 179 -8.32 9.13 -15.96
CA ALA A 179 -7.91 10.21 -16.86
C ALA A 179 -6.44 10.09 -17.27
N MET A 180 -5.53 9.85 -16.32
CA MET A 180 -4.10 9.69 -16.59
C MET A 180 -3.84 8.52 -17.54
N PHE A 181 -4.26 7.30 -17.18
CA PHE A 181 -3.99 6.11 -18.00
C PHE A 181 -4.72 6.13 -19.34
N THR A 182 -5.98 6.59 -19.40
CA THR A 182 -6.72 6.66 -20.67
C THR A 182 -6.12 7.70 -21.60
N THR A 183 -5.66 8.84 -21.08
CA THR A 183 -5.01 9.87 -21.89
C THR A 183 -3.67 9.40 -22.44
N THR A 184 -2.84 8.77 -21.60
CA THR A 184 -1.55 8.20 -22.04
C THR A 184 -1.76 7.13 -23.10
N TRP A 185 -2.70 6.20 -22.90
CA TRP A 185 -3.05 5.18 -23.89
C TRP A 185 -3.60 5.79 -25.19
N ALA A 186 -4.51 6.77 -25.10
CA ALA A 186 -5.08 7.42 -26.27
C ALA A 186 -4.00 8.10 -27.12
N ILE A 187 -3.04 8.79 -26.49
CA ILE A 187 -1.93 9.45 -27.18
C ILE A 187 -0.95 8.42 -27.76
N ALA A 188 -0.59 7.38 -27.01
CA ALA A 188 0.43 6.41 -27.41
C ALA A 188 -0.04 5.44 -28.50
N ASP A 189 -1.27 4.91 -28.38
CA ASP A 189 -1.70 3.71 -29.11
C ASP A 189 -2.87 3.94 -30.08
N THR A 190 -3.39 5.17 -30.18
CA THR A 190 -4.52 5.46 -31.08
C THR A 190 -4.22 6.63 -32.02
N SER A 191 -5.08 6.82 -33.03
CA SER A 191 -4.99 7.96 -33.94
C SER A 191 -5.17 9.32 -33.24
N PHE A 192 -5.60 9.35 -31.97
CA PHE A 192 -5.71 10.57 -31.19
C PHE A 192 -4.37 11.30 -31.05
N GLY A 193 -3.27 10.55 -30.89
CA GLY A 193 -1.91 11.10 -30.82
C GLY A 193 -1.43 11.79 -32.10
N GLU A 194 -2.15 11.65 -33.22
CA GLU A 194 -1.74 12.20 -34.54
C GLU A 194 -2.59 13.42 -34.96
N ILE A 195 -3.59 13.80 -34.14
CA ILE A 195 -4.56 14.86 -34.49
C ILE A 195 -3.93 16.25 -34.51
N SER A 196 -2.88 16.49 -33.71
CA SER A 196 -2.16 17.76 -33.67
C SER A 196 -0.65 17.56 -33.58
N PRO A 197 0.17 18.53 -34.04
CA PRO A 197 1.62 18.47 -33.90
C PRO A 197 2.08 18.29 -32.45
N GLU A 198 1.42 18.93 -31.49
CA GLU A 198 1.75 18.83 -30.06
C GLU A 198 1.50 17.42 -29.52
N LEU A 199 0.41 16.76 -29.93
CA LEU A 199 0.11 15.39 -29.54
C LEU A 199 1.08 14.39 -30.19
N ALA A 200 1.50 14.65 -31.42
CA ALA A 200 2.49 13.81 -32.10
C ALA A 200 3.87 13.91 -31.43
N GLU A 201 4.26 15.11 -30.99
CA GLU A 201 5.47 15.30 -30.18
C GLU A 201 5.35 14.62 -28.81
N ALA A 202 4.20 14.77 -28.14
CA ALA A 202 3.94 14.09 -26.86
C ALA A 202 4.01 12.56 -27.00
N ARG A 203 3.44 12.00 -28.07
CA ARG A 203 3.54 10.57 -28.40
C ARG A 203 4.98 10.14 -28.62
N ALA A 204 5.74 10.88 -29.44
CA ALA A 204 7.15 10.59 -29.66
C ALA A 204 7.96 10.63 -28.36
N GLY A 205 7.68 11.61 -27.49
CA GLY A 205 8.27 11.70 -26.15
C GLY A 205 7.90 10.52 -25.25
N MET A 206 6.65 10.06 -25.27
CA MET A 206 6.22 8.87 -24.51
C MET A 206 6.93 7.61 -24.99
N VAL A 207 7.03 7.40 -26.31
CA VAL A 207 7.73 6.23 -26.88
C VAL A 207 9.21 6.26 -26.50
N ALA A 208 9.87 7.42 -26.61
CA ALA A 208 11.26 7.56 -26.16
C ALA A 208 11.42 7.33 -24.64
N GLY A 209 10.44 7.75 -23.84
CA GLY A 209 10.42 7.55 -22.39
C GLY A 209 10.22 6.10 -21.96
N ILE A 210 9.63 5.23 -22.80
CA ILE A 210 9.54 3.80 -22.55
C ILE A 210 10.95 3.19 -22.52
N ASP A 211 11.78 3.49 -23.53
CA ASP A 211 13.15 2.99 -23.60
C ASP A 211 13.98 3.48 -22.40
N GLU A 212 13.79 4.73 -21.97
CA GLU A 212 14.43 5.27 -20.77
C GLU A 212 13.97 4.55 -19.49
N THR A 213 12.68 4.21 -19.39
CA THR A 213 12.13 3.50 -18.24
C THR A 213 12.67 2.08 -18.16
N LEU A 214 12.74 1.38 -19.29
CA LEU A 214 13.37 0.06 -19.39
C LEU A 214 14.85 0.15 -19.00
N ALA A 215 15.57 1.17 -19.48
CA ALA A 215 16.97 1.40 -19.13
C ALA A 215 17.19 1.71 -17.64
N ARG A 216 16.23 2.38 -16.98
CA ARG A 216 16.27 2.55 -15.51
C ARG A 216 16.11 1.24 -14.76
N GLY A 217 15.32 0.31 -15.29
CA GLY A 217 15.16 -1.05 -14.75
C GLY A 217 16.41 -1.93 -14.94
N ASP A 218 17.25 -1.66 -15.93
CA ASP A 218 18.41 -2.51 -16.27
C ASP A 218 19.43 -2.61 -15.14
N VAL A 219 19.78 -1.51 -14.49
CA VAL A 219 20.75 -1.51 -13.38
C VAL A 219 20.29 -2.38 -12.20
N PRO A 220 19.08 -2.18 -11.62
CA PRO A 220 18.60 -3.03 -10.54
C PRO A 220 18.37 -4.47 -11.00
N ASN A 221 17.83 -4.71 -12.20
CA ASN A 221 17.61 -6.06 -12.72
C ASN A 221 18.93 -6.82 -12.91
N ALA A 222 19.96 -6.17 -13.47
CA ALA A 222 21.29 -6.76 -13.63
C ALA A 222 21.98 -7.01 -12.29
N ALA A 223 21.87 -6.07 -11.34
CA ALA A 223 22.41 -6.23 -9.99
C ALA A 223 21.75 -7.42 -9.26
N ILE A 224 20.43 -7.59 -9.38
CA ILE A 224 19.71 -8.74 -8.83
C ILE A 224 20.18 -10.05 -9.48
N ALA A 225 20.28 -10.10 -10.81
CA ALA A 225 20.73 -11.28 -11.54
C ALA A 225 22.19 -11.67 -11.21
N ALA A 226 23.05 -10.68 -10.96
CA ALA A 226 24.45 -10.88 -10.59
C ALA A 226 24.66 -11.16 -9.08
N GLY A 227 23.62 -10.98 -8.25
CA GLY A 227 23.74 -11.03 -6.79
C GLY A 227 24.52 -9.86 -6.18
N ASP A 228 24.65 -8.74 -6.90
CA ASP A 228 25.36 -7.55 -6.45
C ASP A 228 24.45 -6.64 -5.60
N TYR A 229 24.35 -7.01 -4.33
CA TYR A 229 23.58 -6.25 -3.35
C TYR A 229 24.11 -4.82 -3.14
N GLY A 230 25.43 -4.61 -3.27
CA GLY A 230 26.04 -3.31 -3.04
C GLY A 230 25.61 -2.28 -4.08
N THR A 231 25.66 -2.66 -5.36
CA THR A 231 25.17 -1.82 -6.46
C THR A 231 23.67 -1.54 -6.33
N LEU A 232 22.87 -2.54 -5.96
CA LEU A 232 21.42 -2.37 -5.78
C LEU A 232 21.09 -1.33 -4.68
N VAL A 233 21.74 -1.43 -3.52
CA VAL A 233 21.53 -0.47 -2.42
C VAL A 233 22.05 0.92 -2.79
N MET A 234 23.21 1.00 -3.43
CA MET A 234 23.77 2.29 -3.87
C MET A 234 22.81 2.99 -4.84
N HIS A 235 22.32 2.25 -5.86
CA HIS A 235 21.36 2.77 -6.83
C HIS A 235 20.09 3.29 -6.15
N ARG A 236 19.56 2.56 -5.16
CA ARG A 236 18.38 3.01 -4.40
C ARG A 236 18.64 4.29 -3.60
N LEU A 237 19.84 4.44 -3.04
CA LEU A 237 20.21 5.60 -2.24
C LEU A 237 20.55 6.83 -3.09
N THR A 238 21.10 6.66 -4.29
CA THR A 238 21.54 7.80 -5.13
C THR A 238 20.49 8.20 -6.16
N GLU A 239 19.85 7.23 -6.82
CA GLU A 239 18.92 7.48 -7.93
C GLU A 239 17.46 7.40 -7.46
N GLN A 240 17.11 6.44 -6.60
CA GLN A 240 15.71 6.18 -6.22
C GLN A 240 15.30 6.76 -4.86
N TRP A 241 16.12 7.61 -4.24
CA TRP A 241 15.86 8.10 -2.87
C TRP A 241 14.54 8.87 -2.72
N SER A 242 14.11 9.52 -3.79
CA SER A 242 12.87 10.32 -3.82
C SER A 242 11.64 9.51 -4.22
N GLU A 243 11.81 8.27 -4.68
CA GLU A 243 10.69 7.44 -5.14
C GLU A 243 9.62 7.23 -4.07
N PRO A 244 9.93 6.93 -2.79
CA PRO A 244 8.90 6.80 -1.76
C PRO A 244 8.08 8.09 -1.60
N LEU A 245 8.70 9.26 -1.75
CA LEU A 245 8.00 10.54 -1.63
C LEU A 245 7.11 10.82 -2.85
N ASN A 246 7.61 10.55 -4.05
CA ASN A 246 6.86 10.73 -5.30
C ASN A 246 5.68 9.75 -5.36
N ASN A 247 5.91 8.50 -4.99
CA ASN A 247 4.91 7.44 -4.97
C ASN A 247 3.84 7.69 -3.90
N ALA A 248 4.17 8.38 -2.79
CA ALA A 248 3.17 8.76 -1.81
C ALA A 248 2.08 9.67 -2.41
N MET A 249 2.41 10.54 -3.37
CA MET A 249 1.39 11.36 -4.03
C MET A 249 0.43 10.51 -4.86
N LEU A 250 0.96 9.50 -5.54
CA LEU A 250 0.20 8.54 -6.34
C LEU A 250 -0.67 7.67 -5.40
N PHE A 251 -0.03 6.84 -4.57
CA PHE A 251 -0.71 5.91 -3.67
C PHE A 251 -1.62 6.59 -2.64
N GLY A 252 -1.41 7.86 -2.32
CA GLY A 252 -2.24 8.62 -1.38
C GLY A 252 -3.70 8.76 -1.83
N LEU A 253 -3.94 8.81 -3.14
CA LEU A 253 -5.30 8.89 -3.70
C LEU A 253 -6.11 7.59 -3.52
N GLU A 254 -5.45 6.47 -3.31
CA GLU A 254 -6.07 5.17 -3.01
C GLU A 254 -6.03 4.87 -1.50
N THR A 255 -4.83 4.98 -0.91
CA THR A 255 -4.51 4.45 0.41
C THR A 255 -5.21 5.23 1.54
N LEU A 256 -5.09 6.56 1.54
CA LEU A 256 -5.69 7.39 2.58
C LEU A 256 -7.23 7.25 2.60
N PRO A 257 -7.93 7.34 1.45
CA PRO A 257 -9.38 7.17 1.44
C PRO A 257 -9.83 5.77 1.88
N LEU A 258 -9.14 4.71 1.46
CA LEU A 258 -9.44 3.35 1.93
C LEU A 258 -9.22 3.19 3.44
N MET A 259 -8.14 3.77 4.00
CA MET A 259 -7.96 3.74 5.46
C MET A 259 -9.08 4.47 6.20
N LEU A 260 -9.56 5.61 5.68
CA LEU A 260 -10.68 6.35 6.26
C LEU A 260 -12.00 5.59 6.18
N ILE A 261 -12.24 4.83 5.11
CA ILE A 261 -13.42 3.94 5.00
C ILE A 261 -13.34 2.80 6.02
N GLY A 262 -12.12 2.33 6.33
CA GLY A 262 -11.91 1.25 7.28
C GLY A 262 -12.08 1.65 8.75
N VAL A 263 -11.95 2.94 9.07
CA VAL A 263 -12.18 3.51 10.42
C VAL A 263 -13.67 3.61 10.71
#